data_AF-A0A6S6SVK8-F1
#
_entry.id   AF-A0A6S6SVK8-F1
#
_cell.length_a   1.000
_cell.length_b   1.000
_cell.length_c   1.000
_cell.angle_alpha   90.00
_cell.angle_beta   90.00
_cell.angle_gamma   90.00
#
_symmetry.space_group_name_H-M   'P 1'
#
loop_
_entity.id
_entity.type
_entity.pdbx_description
1 polymer ?
#
loop_
_entity_poly.entity_id
_entity_poly.type
_entity_poly.pdbx_seq_one_letter_code
_entity_poly.pdbx_strand_id
1 'polypeptide(L)'
;MQVLKFLLGIVLVQIITAVLIYISPINLDDSASLLRLVLPLFFMALMVAFWFSSLSSHLRKDFEYKMKNEFAKEREDLKVKAERAKTRVVKEAQKDIARQSTVTHAKANFKVGAAFAGVLGVGALFIFAQLVTAGLLTMTAAGGVVGGYYWRGKRIEKDKDRVAQLEIIDTKVIEK
;
A
#
# COMPACT_ATOMS: atom_id res chain seq x y z
N MET A 1 1.73 -38.52 38.43
CA MET A 1 1.73 -37.97 39.81
C MET A 1 3.11 -38.15 40.44
N GLN A 2 3.94 -37.11 40.45
CA GLN A 2 5.30 -37.23 41.00
C GLN A 2 5.33 -37.36 42.53
N VAL A 3 4.30 -36.85 43.21
CA VAL A 3 4.04 -37.07 44.65
C VAL A 3 4.02 -38.56 45.01
N LEU A 4 3.50 -39.41 44.12
CA LEU A 4 3.48 -40.87 44.33
C LEU A 4 4.89 -41.48 44.37
N LYS A 5 5.83 -40.93 43.59
CA LYS A 5 7.23 -41.39 43.58
C LYS A 5 7.94 -41.04 44.89
N PHE A 6 7.67 -39.86 45.46
CA PHE A 6 8.18 -39.48 46.77
C PHE A 6 7.58 -40.35 47.88
N LEU A 7 6.26 -40.57 47.86
CA LEU A 7 5.56 -41.43 48.81
C LEU A 7 6.13 -42.85 48.81
N LEU A 8 6.30 -43.45 47.63
CA LEU A 8 6.87 -44.78 47.49
C LEU A 8 8.32 -44.85 48.00
N GLY A 9 9.13 -43.82 47.72
CA GLY A 9 10.49 -43.70 48.27
C GLY A 9 10.52 -43.63 49.80
N ILE A 10 9.63 -42.83 50.41
CA ILE A 10 9.54 -42.72 51.88
C ILE A 10 9.11 -44.07 52.47
N VAL A 11 8.08 -44.71 51.92
CA VAL A 11 7.60 -46.02 52.39
C VAL A 11 8.70 -47.08 52.31
N LEU A 12 9.47 -47.12 51.21
CA LEU A 12 10.58 -48.06 51.06
C LEU A 12 11.65 -47.85 52.13
N VAL A 13 12.02 -46.61 52.43
CA VAL A 13 13.02 -46.28 53.47
C VAL A 13 12.53 -46.67 54.85
N GLN A 14 11.25 -46.46 55.16
CA GLN A 14 10.65 -46.86 56.43
C GLN A 14 10.64 -48.39 56.59
N ILE A 15 10.31 -49.13 55.52
CA ILE A 15 10.35 -50.61 55.53
C ILE A 15 11.78 -51.10 55.78
N ILE A 16 12.77 -50.55 55.07
CA ILE A 16 14.17 -50.95 55.24
C ILE A 16 14.67 -50.61 56.65
N THR A 17 14.28 -49.46 57.20
CA THR A 17 14.63 -49.06 58.57
C THR A 17 14.00 -49.99 59.60
N ALA A 18 12.72 -50.34 59.43
CA ALA A 18 12.02 -51.27 60.32
C ALA A 18 12.65 -52.67 60.29
N VAL A 19 12.99 -53.17 59.10
CA VAL A 19 13.69 -54.45 58.93
C VAL A 19 15.07 -54.43 59.57
N LEU A 20 15.83 -53.35 59.40
CA LEU A 20 17.16 -53.20 59.99
C LEU A 20 17.10 -53.22 61.53
N ILE A 21 16.13 -52.52 62.12
CA ILE A 21 15.92 -52.51 63.57
C ILE A 21 15.48 -53.90 64.06
N TYR A 22 14.61 -54.59 63.32
CA TYR A 22 14.10 -55.90 63.71
C TYR A 22 15.19 -57.00 63.70
N ILE A 23 16.08 -56.98 62.71
CA ILE A 23 17.13 -58.01 62.54
C ILE A 23 18.36 -57.72 63.42
N SER A 24 18.57 -56.47 63.83
CA SER A 24 19.74 -56.09 64.62
C SER A 24 19.55 -56.45 66.11
N PRO A 25 20.45 -57.22 66.73
CA PRO A 25 20.46 -57.41 68.18
C PRO A 25 20.96 -56.14 68.86
N ILE A 26 20.04 -55.26 69.23
CA ILE A 26 20.35 -53.93 69.77
C ILE A 26 20.42 -53.99 71.29
N ASN A 27 21.61 -53.77 71.84
CA ASN A 27 21.81 -53.41 73.25
C ASN A 27 22.08 -51.90 73.32
N LEU A 28 21.16 -51.13 73.92
CA LEU A 28 21.25 -49.67 73.97
C LEU A 28 22.35 -49.15 74.92
N ASP A 29 22.83 -50.01 75.81
CA ASP A 29 23.92 -49.69 76.76
C ASP A 29 25.32 -49.86 76.15
N ASP A 30 25.42 -50.54 74.99
CA ASP A 30 26.68 -50.78 74.30
C ASP A 30 26.89 -49.79 73.14
N SER A 31 27.92 -48.95 73.28
CA SER A 31 28.29 -47.94 72.29
C SER A 31 28.69 -48.54 70.94
N ALA A 32 29.23 -49.77 70.91
CA ALA A 32 29.57 -50.45 69.66
C ALA A 32 28.32 -50.92 68.90
N SER A 33 27.30 -51.39 69.61
CA SER A 33 26.01 -51.81 69.05
C SER A 33 25.23 -50.62 68.47
N LEU A 34 25.27 -49.45 69.12
CA LEU A 34 24.68 -48.21 68.59
C LEU A 34 25.40 -47.73 67.32
N LEU A 35 26.74 -47.77 67.28
CA LEU A 35 27.51 -47.34 66.11
C LEU A 35 27.21 -48.20 64.87
N ARG A 36 27.01 -49.51 65.04
CA ARG A 36 26.64 -50.44 63.96
C ARG A 36 25.27 -50.16 63.36
N LEU A 37 24.36 -49.52 64.10
CA LEU A 37 23.03 -49.13 63.63
C LEU A 37 23.04 -47.74 62.99
N VAL A 38 23.67 -46.76 63.66
CA VAL A 38 23.68 -45.35 63.22
C VAL A 38 24.45 -45.19 61.91
N LEU A 39 25.57 -45.89 61.74
CA LEU A 39 26.41 -45.76 60.55
C LEU A 39 25.66 -46.10 59.24
N PRO A 40 25.04 -47.29 59.07
CA PRO A 40 24.29 -47.60 57.86
C PRO A 40 23.05 -46.71 57.68
N LEU A 41 22.35 -46.33 58.77
CA LEU A 41 21.21 -45.40 58.69
C LEU A 41 21.62 -44.02 58.19
N PHE A 42 22.78 -43.53 58.63
CA PHE A 42 23.33 -42.26 58.17
C PHE A 42 23.64 -42.29 56.67
N PHE A 43 24.33 -43.33 56.19
CA PHE A 43 24.59 -43.51 54.75
C PHE A 43 23.29 -43.65 53.95
N MET A 44 22.31 -44.38 54.47
CA MET A 44 21.01 -44.54 53.82
C MET A 44 20.26 -43.21 53.72
N ALA A 45 20.27 -42.40 54.79
CA ALA A 45 19.68 -41.08 54.80
C ALA A 45 20.35 -40.15 53.77
N LEU A 46 21.68 -40.19 53.64
CA LEU A 46 22.39 -39.42 52.61
C LEU A 46 22.02 -39.88 51.19
N MET A 47 21.95 -41.19 50.96
CA MET A 47 21.58 -41.74 49.66
C MET A 47 20.15 -41.36 49.27
N VAL A 48 19.21 -41.40 50.23
CA VAL A 48 17.81 -41.01 50.04
C VAL A 48 17.67 -39.49 49.84
N ALA A 49 18.42 -38.69 50.59
CA ALA A 49 18.46 -37.24 50.42
C ALA A 49 18.95 -36.86 49.02
N PHE A 50 20.00 -37.54 48.53
CA PHE A 50 20.49 -37.38 47.17
C PHE A 50 19.46 -37.82 46.13
N TRP A 51 18.80 -38.97 46.34
CA TRP A 51 17.73 -39.47 45.46
C TRP A 51 16.56 -38.47 45.34
N PHE A 52 16.06 -37.95 46.47
CA PHE A 52 14.98 -36.96 46.46
C PHE A 52 15.40 -35.62 45.88
N SER A 53 16.63 -35.17 46.15
CA SER A 53 17.21 -33.98 45.54
C SER A 53 17.26 -34.11 44.01
N SER A 54 17.77 -35.23 43.50
CA SER A 54 17.80 -35.54 42.07
C SER A 54 16.39 -35.54 41.47
N LEU A 55 15.43 -36.20 42.09
CA LEU A 55 14.03 -36.23 41.61
C LEU A 55 13.42 -34.82 41.55
N SER A 56 13.72 -33.97 42.53
CA SER A 56 13.23 -32.58 42.57
C SER A 56 13.90 -31.66 41.54
N SER A 57 15.15 -31.95 41.15
CA SER A 57 15.89 -31.14 40.17
C SER A 57 15.27 -31.22 38.77
N HIS A 58 14.78 -32.39 38.38
CA HIS A 58 14.13 -32.60 37.08
C HIS A 58 12.82 -31.80 36.96
N LEU A 59 12.05 -31.72 38.05
CA LEU A 59 10.82 -30.92 38.12
C LEU A 59 11.06 -29.44 37.87
N ARG A 60 12.09 -28.88 38.51
CA ARG A 60 12.42 -27.46 38.36
C ARG A 60 12.86 -27.13 36.94
N LYS A 61 13.67 -27.98 36.34
CA LYS A 61 14.15 -27.81 34.96
C LYS A 61 12.98 -27.86 33.97
N ASP A 62 12.10 -28.85 34.07
CA ASP A 62 10.97 -28.97 33.13
C ASP A 62 10.02 -27.77 33.20
N PHE A 63 9.78 -27.24 34.40
CA PHE A 63 8.96 -26.03 34.57
C PHE A 63 9.67 -24.80 33.99
N GLU A 64 10.96 -24.62 34.26
CA GLU A 64 11.75 -23.51 33.73
C GLU A 64 11.83 -23.55 32.19
N TYR A 65 12.05 -24.73 31.59
CA TYR A 65 12.05 -24.90 30.14
C TYR A 65 10.69 -24.59 29.52
N LYS A 66 9.59 -25.04 30.13
CA LYS A 66 8.23 -24.72 29.65
C LYS A 66 7.96 -23.22 29.73
N MET A 67 8.29 -22.59 30.86
CA MET A 67 8.11 -21.14 31.04
C MET A 67 8.95 -20.34 30.04
N LYS A 68 10.22 -20.70 29.84
CA LYS A 68 11.09 -20.04 28.86
C LYS A 68 10.56 -20.20 27.43
N ASN A 69 10.05 -21.38 27.09
CA ASN A 69 9.50 -21.64 25.76
C ASN A 69 8.21 -20.86 25.52
N GLU A 70 7.33 -20.77 26.53
CA GLU A 70 6.10 -19.99 26.44
C GLU A 70 6.42 -18.49 26.30
N PHE A 71 7.35 -17.95 27.11
CA PHE A 71 7.80 -16.57 26.98
C PHE A 71 8.44 -16.27 25.62
N ALA A 72 9.22 -17.20 25.07
CA ALA A 72 9.80 -17.05 23.73
C ALA A 72 8.70 -16.96 22.66
N LYS A 73 7.69 -17.82 22.76
CA LYS A 73 6.53 -17.86 21.85
C LYS A 73 5.66 -16.60 21.95
N GLU A 74 5.36 -16.15 23.17
CA GLU A 74 4.63 -14.91 23.41
C GLU A 74 5.36 -13.69 22.84
N ARG A 75 6.69 -13.63 23.02
CA ARG A 75 7.52 -12.55 22.48
C ARG A 75 7.50 -12.53 20.95
N GLU A 76 7.57 -13.70 20.31
CA GLU A 76 7.50 -13.82 18.85
C GLU A 76 6.12 -13.38 18.33
N ASP A 77 5.03 -13.84 18.94
CA ASP A 77 3.68 -13.45 18.56
C ASP A 77 3.46 -11.93 18.72
N LEU A 78 3.96 -11.34 19.80
CA LEU A 78 3.91 -9.89 20.03
C LEU A 78 4.68 -9.13 18.94
N LYS A 79 5.87 -9.61 18.56
CA LYS A 79 6.69 -9.00 17.50
C LYS A 79 6.00 -9.09 16.14
N VAL A 80 5.45 -10.24 15.78
CA VAL A 80 4.72 -10.45 14.53
C VAL A 80 3.48 -9.56 14.48
N LYS A 81 2.72 -9.45 15.58
CA LYS A 81 1.56 -8.56 15.66
C LYS A 81 1.97 -7.09 15.50
N ALA A 82 3.05 -6.66 16.14
CA ALA A 82 3.58 -5.30 16.02
C ALA A 82 4.05 -4.99 14.59
N GLU A 83 4.76 -5.92 13.94
CA GLU A 83 5.18 -5.78 12.54
C GLU A 83 3.98 -5.70 11.61
N ARG A 84 2.99 -6.59 11.75
CA ARG A 84 1.74 -6.54 10.97
C ARG A 84 0.99 -5.23 11.16
N ALA A 85 0.93 -4.71 12.38
CA ALA A 85 0.30 -3.42 12.68
C ALA A 85 1.04 -2.28 11.98
N LYS A 86 2.38 -2.23 12.06
CA LYS A 86 3.19 -1.25 11.33
C LYS A 86 2.97 -1.34 9.83
N THR A 87 2.96 -2.54 9.25
CA THR A 87 2.73 -2.73 7.81
C THR A 87 1.33 -2.26 7.40
N ARG A 88 0.30 -2.51 8.21
CA ARG A 88 -1.07 -2.02 7.93
C ARG A 88 -1.12 -0.50 7.90
N VAL A 89 -0.55 0.16 8.91
CA VAL A 89 -0.52 1.63 8.99
C VAL A 89 0.25 2.22 7.80
N VAL A 90 1.41 1.65 7.44
CA VAL A 90 2.18 2.11 6.27
C VAL A 90 1.38 1.93 4.98
N LYS A 91 0.70 0.79 4.81
CA LYS A 91 -0.11 0.50 3.62
C LYS A 91 -1.31 1.45 3.51
N GLU A 92 -1.98 1.74 4.62
CA GLU A 92 -3.07 2.73 4.66
C GLU A 92 -2.56 4.12 4.32
N ALA A 93 -1.44 4.56 4.93
CA ALA A 93 -0.81 5.84 4.61
C ALA A 93 -0.42 5.94 3.12
N GLN A 94 0.16 4.88 2.54
CA GLN A 94 0.46 4.85 1.11
C GLN A 94 -0.79 4.93 0.23
N LYS A 95 -1.87 4.25 0.61
CA LYS A 95 -3.14 4.29 -0.12
C LYS A 95 -3.75 5.70 -0.07
N ASP A 96 -3.69 6.36 1.09
CA ASP A 96 -4.18 7.72 1.25
C ASP A 96 -3.32 8.73 0.49
N ILE A 97 -1.99 8.59 0.52
CA ILE A 97 -1.08 9.41 -0.28
C ILE A 97 -1.35 9.21 -1.78
N ALA A 98 -1.52 7.97 -2.25
CA ALA A 98 -1.83 7.69 -3.64
C ALA A 98 -3.18 8.30 -4.05
N ARG A 99 -4.19 8.21 -3.19
CA ARG A 99 -5.51 8.81 -3.41
C ARG A 99 -5.43 10.33 -3.47
N GLN A 100 -4.72 10.96 -2.53
CA GLN A 100 -4.51 12.41 -2.50
C GLN A 100 -3.66 12.89 -3.68
N SER A 101 -2.63 12.14 -4.07
CA SER A 101 -1.80 12.39 -5.24
C SER A 101 -2.65 12.33 -6.52
N THR A 102 -3.49 11.30 -6.68
CA THR A 102 -4.38 11.17 -7.85
C THR A 102 -5.36 12.34 -7.96
N VAL A 103 -5.97 12.75 -6.84
CA VAL A 103 -6.90 13.90 -6.79
C VAL A 103 -6.15 15.21 -7.08
N THR A 104 -4.93 15.37 -6.56
CA THR A 104 -4.10 16.56 -6.76
C THR A 104 -3.61 16.66 -8.22
N HIS A 105 -3.14 15.55 -8.80
CA HIS A 105 -2.76 15.48 -10.21
C HIS A 105 -3.95 15.72 -11.14
N ALA A 106 -5.14 15.19 -10.81
CA ALA A 106 -6.34 15.46 -11.59
C ALA A 106 -6.71 16.95 -11.59
N LYS A 107 -6.67 17.63 -10.44
CA LYS A 107 -6.89 19.08 -10.35
C LYS A 107 -5.84 19.89 -11.14
N ALA A 108 -4.58 19.47 -11.09
CA ALA A 108 -3.51 20.13 -11.84
C ALA A 108 -3.66 19.93 -13.36
N ASN A 109 -3.92 18.71 -13.82
CA ASN A 109 -4.13 18.41 -15.24
C ASN A 109 -5.38 19.09 -15.81
N PHE A 110 -6.44 19.26 -15.01
CA PHE A 110 -7.62 20.01 -15.42
C PHE A 110 -7.31 21.49 -15.68
N LYS A 111 -6.48 22.13 -14.85
CA LYS A 111 -6.08 23.54 -15.04
C LYS A 111 -5.30 23.74 -16.33
N VAL A 112 -4.37 22.83 -16.64
CA VAL A 112 -3.57 22.88 -17.87
C VAL A 112 -4.44 22.58 -19.10
N GLY A 113 -5.30 21.56 -19.03
CA GLY A 113 -6.23 21.20 -20.10
C GLY A 113 -7.23 22.32 -20.41
N ALA A 114 -7.79 22.98 -19.38
CA ALA A 114 -8.69 24.12 -19.56
C ALA A 114 -7.98 25.32 -20.20
N ALA A 115 -6.73 25.60 -19.82
CA ALA A 115 -5.94 26.65 -20.46
C ALA A 115 -5.67 26.36 -21.94
N PHE A 116 -5.28 25.12 -22.26
CA PHE A 116 -5.07 24.70 -23.65
C PHE A 116 -6.36 24.75 -24.49
N ALA A 117 -7.47 24.26 -23.95
CA ALA A 117 -8.77 24.35 -24.60
C ALA A 117 -9.21 25.81 -24.83
N GLY A 118 -8.93 26.69 -23.87
CA GLY A 118 -9.17 28.13 -24.00
C GLY A 118 -8.37 28.75 -25.16
N VAL A 119 -7.07 28.48 -25.25
CA VAL A 119 -6.21 28.99 -26.34
C VAL A 119 -6.67 28.45 -27.69
N LEU A 120 -6.96 27.15 -27.79
CA LEU A 120 -7.47 26.55 -29.02
C LEU A 120 -8.82 27.14 -29.44
N GLY A 121 -9.71 27.41 -28.49
CA GLY A 121 -11.00 28.08 -28.75
C GLY A 121 -10.82 29.49 -29.31
N VAL A 122 -9.91 30.28 -28.73
CA VAL A 122 -9.58 31.62 -29.26
C VAL A 122 -8.99 31.53 -30.67
N GLY A 123 -8.10 30.57 -30.92
CA GLY A 123 -7.53 30.33 -32.25
C GLY A 123 -8.59 29.95 -33.29
N ALA A 124 -9.53 29.07 -32.93
CA ALA A 124 -10.63 28.67 -33.81
C ALA A 124 -11.54 29.86 -34.18
N LEU A 125 -11.85 30.73 -33.20
CA LEU A 125 -12.59 31.98 -33.45
C LEU A 125 -11.84 32.90 -34.42
N PHE A 126 -10.52 32.99 -34.30
CA PHE A 126 -9.68 33.79 -35.19
C PHE A 126 -9.70 33.26 -36.63
N ILE A 127 -9.57 31.94 -36.80
CA ILE A 127 -9.66 31.28 -38.12
C ILE A 127 -11.05 31.53 -38.73
N PHE A 128 -12.12 31.41 -37.94
CA PHE A 128 -13.47 31.71 -38.41
C PHE A 128 -13.60 33.16 -38.90
N ALA A 129 -13.10 34.14 -38.12
CA ALA A 129 -13.11 35.54 -38.51
C ALA A 129 -12.32 35.80 -39.81
N GLN A 130 -11.17 35.11 -39.99
CA GLN A 130 -10.38 35.18 -41.21
C GLN A 130 -11.11 34.59 -42.42
N LEU A 131 -11.80 33.46 -42.26
CA LEU A 131 -12.61 32.85 -43.32
C LEU A 131 -13.76 33.76 -43.74
N VAL A 132 -14.44 34.40 -42.79
CA VAL A 132 -15.50 35.39 -43.07
C VAL A 132 -14.92 36.57 -43.86
N THR A 133 -13.77 37.10 -43.42
CA THR A 133 -13.11 38.23 -44.08
C THR A 133 -12.67 37.88 -45.50
N ALA A 134 -12.04 36.71 -45.68
CA ALA A 134 -11.63 36.22 -46.99
C ALA A 134 -12.83 35.98 -47.91
N GLY A 135 -13.93 35.44 -47.37
CA GLY A 135 -15.19 35.25 -48.11
C GLY A 135 -15.78 36.57 -48.59
N LEU A 136 -15.85 37.58 -47.71
CA LEU A 136 -16.33 38.91 -48.07
C LEU A 136 -15.46 39.57 -49.15
N LEU A 137 -14.14 39.50 -49.00
CA LEU A 137 -13.20 40.05 -49.99
C LEU A 137 -13.36 39.36 -51.34
N THR A 138 -13.51 38.03 -51.34
CA THR A 138 -13.69 37.25 -52.57
C THR A 138 -14.99 37.62 -53.27
N MET A 139 -16.10 37.71 -52.52
CA MET A 139 -17.40 38.13 -53.08
C MET A 139 -17.37 39.56 -53.60
N THR A 140 -16.73 40.49 -52.88
CA THR A 140 -16.61 41.89 -53.29
C THR A 140 -15.74 42.03 -54.53
N ALA A 141 -14.62 41.31 -54.58
CA ALA A 141 -13.74 41.30 -55.74
C ALA A 141 -14.45 40.70 -56.97
N ALA A 142 -15.07 39.53 -56.82
CA ALA A 142 -15.81 38.88 -57.90
C ALA A 142 -17.01 39.74 -58.36
N GLY A 143 -17.78 40.29 -57.42
CA GLY A 143 -18.89 41.18 -57.71
C GLY A 143 -18.45 42.49 -58.38
N GLY A 144 -17.31 43.05 -57.97
CA GLY A 144 -16.72 44.24 -58.57
C GLY A 144 -16.25 44.00 -60.01
N VAL A 145 -15.64 42.85 -60.28
CA VAL A 145 -15.25 42.44 -61.64
C VAL A 145 -16.49 42.30 -62.53
N VAL A 146 -17.47 41.50 -62.11
CA VAL A 146 -18.70 41.26 -62.90
C VAL A 146 -19.48 42.55 -63.11
N GLY A 147 -19.68 43.35 -62.06
CA GLY A 147 -20.36 44.65 -62.14
C GLY A 147 -19.64 45.66 -63.03
N GLY A 148 -18.30 45.67 -63.01
CA GLY A 148 -17.47 46.53 -63.86
C GLY A 148 -17.60 46.19 -65.35
N TYR A 149 -17.56 44.89 -65.69
CA TYR A 149 -17.79 44.45 -67.08
C TYR A 149 -19.22 44.76 -67.55
N TYR A 150 -20.22 44.56 -66.70
CA TYR A 150 -21.61 44.92 -67.01
C TYR A 150 -21.78 46.42 -67.27
N TRP A 151 -21.22 47.28 -66.40
CA TRP A 151 -21.28 48.73 -66.57
C TRP A 151 -20.53 49.21 -67.82
N ARG A 152 -19.40 48.58 -68.15
CA ARG A 152 -18.61 48.90 -69.35
C ARG A 152 -19.35 48.51 -70.62
N GLY A 153 -20.01 47.35 -70.64
CA GLY A 153 -20.88 46.93 -71.74
C GLY A 153 -21.96 47.97 -72.03
N LYS A 154 -22.65 48.43 -70.97
CA LYS A 154 -23.70 49.46 -71.10
C LYS A 154 -23.20 50.83 -71.56
N ARG A 155 -21.94 51.19 -71.24
CA ARG A 155 -21.31 52.40 -71.81
C ARG A 155 -21.01 52.24 -73.28
N ILE A 156 -20.41 51.12 -73.69
CA ILE A 156 -20.05 50.86 -75.08
C ILE A 156 -21.30 50.78 -75.97
N GLU A 157 -22.40 50.24 -75.45
CA GLU A 157 -23.69 50.21 -76.14
C GLU A 157 -24.26 51.63 -76.33
N LYS A 158 -24.25 52.46 -75.27
CA LYS A 158 -24.63 53.89 -75.39
C LYS A 158 -23.69 54.69 -76.30
N ASP A 159 -22.40 54.35 -76.32
CA ASP A 159 -21.42 55.01 -77.18
C ASP A 159 -21.59 54.57 -78.64
N LYS A 160 -21.91 53.28 -78.89
CA LYS A 160 -22.32 52.79 -80.20
C LYS A 160 -23.60 53.43 -80.69
N ASP A 161 -24.62 53.58 -79.83
CA ASP A 161 -25.86 54.29 -80.19
C ASP A 161 -25.60 55.76 -80.51
N ARG A 162 -24.65 56.41 -79.81
CA ARG A 162 -24.21 57.77 -80.11
C ARG A 162 -23.44 57.86 -81.42
N VAL A 163 -22.53 56.92 -81.70
CA VAL A 163 -21.75 56.88 -82.95
C VAL A 163 -22.66 56.56 -84.13
N ALA A 164 -23.61 55.63 -83.99
CA ALA A 164 -24.62 55.35 -85.01
C ALA A 164 -25.50 56.57 -85.30
N GLN A 165 -25.87 57.36 -84.28
CA GLN A 165 -26.57 58.64 -84.50
C GLN A 165 -25.71 59.66 -85.25
N LEU A 166 -24.40 59.70 -85.04
CA LEU A 166 -23.48 60.58 -85.78
C LEU A 166 -23.32 60.15 -87.24
N GLU A 167 -23.26 58.84 -87.52
CA GLU A 167 -23.19 58.28 -88.87
C GLU A 167 -24.46 58.56 -89.71
N ILE A 168 -25.63 58.56 -89.06
CA ILE A 168 -26.93 58.93 -89.68
C ILE A 168 -27.01 60.44 -89.98
N ILE A 169 -26.35 61.27 -89.18
CA ILE A 169 -26.29 62.72 -89.42
C ILE A 169 -25.33 63.02 -90.58
N ASP A 170 -24.20 62.34 -90.68
CA ASP A 170 -23.22 62.55 -91.76
C ASP A 170 -23.75 62.09 -93.14
N THR A 171 -24.44 60.94 -93.19
CA THR A 171 -25.10 60.49 -94.44
C THR A 171 -26.20 61.44 -94.92
N LYS A 172 -26.86 62.16 -94.01
CA LYS A 172 -27.82 63.22 -94.35
C LYS A 172 -27.17 64.52 -94.85
N VAL A 173 -25.88 64.74 -94.59
CA VAL A 173 -25.14 65.95 -95.02
C VAL A 173 -24.53 65.78 -96.40
N ILE A 174 -24.26 64.55 -96.86
CA ILE A 174 -23.68 64.27 -98.19
C ILE A 174 -24.74 64.30 -99.31
N GLU A 175 -26.04 64.27 -98.97
CA GLU A 175 -27.16 64.20 -99.93
C GLU A 175 -27.79 65.57 -100.28
N LYS A 176 -27.02 66.66 -100.25
CA LYS A 176 -27.52 68.00 -100.62
C LYS A 176 -26.59 68.77 -101.55
#